data_AF-A0A183CLH0-F1
#
_entry.id   AF-A0A183CLH0-F1
#
_cell.length_a   1.000
_cell.length_b   1.000
_cell.length_c   1.000
_cell.angle_alpha   90.00
_cell.angle_beta   90.00
_cell.angle_gamma   90.00
#
_symmetry.space_group_name_H-M   'P 1'
#
loop_
_entity.id
_entity.type
_entity.pdbx_description
1 polymer ?
#
loop_
_entity_poly.entity_id
_entity_poly.type
_entity_poly.pdbx_seq_one_letter_code
_entity_poly.pdbx_strand_id
1 'polypeptide(L)'
;MGACFSRRRWRKAAFPPRDGIADAISGMKKHKDSESLKKDKKLRKLIEYSGAHPEEISGIGAYLIQHLNRDLDKKNYTRVEVAVNIMDLLLESCRRAPSWTVLVDNCLQMVKHLVCADGDEPHYRLETMGINLFLRHADLHREAESMCQMYNQLTPKFMCIMAPANADTRRLGGFNAIKAVSFNALQLIPKSSNSQWGAEMLTKIILSFLSELLEEPEDNGDVEANEEILSIVDSQIDFGSLYVDFVRDLIEKSRVKNGQLNFVVGAILKYFTMTDNWNSPNEFATTFFLSIFAGCSEVKLEIFLQCLIKHIECAQKSISTNELVGMANVLTNFAPLATQHCNGSEGQKMMNSMQKQIFMGTLELVQYSMELKKTRKDRALISEYQDKLLEAMNKIASGLPDSAKIQAFISAGSPMPIIIAEKPFFNAPPIEM
;
A
#
# COMPACT_ATOMS: atom_id res chain seq x y z
N MET A 1 -22.36 -48.32 -49.24
CA MET A 1 -22.86 -49.00 -48.04
C MET A 1 -21.72 -48.99 -47.03
N GLY A 2 -21.68 -48.16 -46.00
CA GLY A 2 -22.75 -47.80 -45.07
C GLY A 2 -22.49 -48.42 -43.70
N ALA A 3 -21.26 -48.33 -43.18
CA ALA A 3 -20.97 -48.70 -41.80
C ALA A 3 -21.16 -47.46 -40.92
N CYS A 4 -22.39 -47.29 -40.45
CA CYS A 4 -22.77 -46.33 -39.43
C CYS A 4 -21.87 -46.50 -38.18
N PHE A 5 -20.82 -45.68 -38.07
CA PHE A 5 -20.18 -45.39 -36.80
C PHE A 5 -21.25 -44.79 -35.88
N SER A 6 -21.78 -45.63 -35.00
CA SER A 6 -22.85 -45.26 -34.09
C SER A 6 -22.36 -44.13 -33.16
N ARG A 7 -22.76 -42.90 -33.49
CA ARG A 7 -22.70 -41.68 -32.67
C ARG A 7 -23.46 -41.80 -31.32
N ARG A 8 -23.79 -43.01 -30.86
CA ARG A 8 -24.66 -43.27 -29.70
C ARG A 8 -23.93 -43.79 -28.46
N ARG A 9 -22.63 -44.13 -28.51
CA ARG A 9 -21.93 -44.70 -27.33
C ARG A 9 -21.06 -43.74 -26.51
N TRP A 10 -20.86 -42.50 -26.97
CA TRP A 10 -20.14 -41.48 -26.19
C TRP A 10 -21.02 -40.34 -25.64
N ARG A 11 -22.36 -40.44 -25.80
CA ARG A 11 -23.33 -39.51 -25.17
C ARG A 11 -23.79 -39.93 -23.77
N LYS A 12 -23.25 -41.01 -23.19
CA LYS A 12 -23.58 -41.50 -21.83
C LYS A 12 -22.49 -41.30 -20.77
N ALA A 13 -21.41 -40.60 -21.12
CA ALA A 13 -20.50 -39.95 -20.17
C ALA A 13 -20.65 -38.42 -20.22
N ALA A 14 -21.81 -37.94 -20.71
CA ALA A 14 -22.15 -36.54 -20.78
C ALA A 14 -22.61 -36.08 -19.38
N PHE A 15 -21.72 -35.45 -18.63
CA PHE A 15 -22.11 -34.39 -17.71
C PHE A 15 -21.84 -33.06 -18.42
N PRO A 16 -22.82 -32.55 -19.19
CA PRO A 16 -23.17 -31.13 -19.12
C PRO A 16 -24.70 -30.94 -19.34
N PRO A 17 -25.37 -29.79 -19.08
CA PRO A 17 -24.99 -28.44 -18.67
C PRO A 17 -25.66 -28.07 -17.32
N ARG A 18 -25.81 -26.78 -16.96
CA ARG A 18 -26.51 -26.16 -15.79
C ARG A 18 -27.04 -27.07 -14.66
N ASP A 19 -27.85 -28.08 -14.97
CA ASP A 19 -28.40 -29.07 -14.03
C ASP A 19 -27.33 -29.88 -13.31
N GLY A 20 -26.17 -30.17 -13.95
CA GLY A 20 -25.08 -30.88 -13.28
C GLY A 20 -24.38 -30.04 -12.21
N ILE A 21 -24.27 -28.73 -12.43
CA ILE A 21 -23.75 -27.76 -11.45
C ILE A 21 -24.82 -27.51 -10.38
N ALA A 22 -26.09 -27.41 -10.77
CA ALA A 22 -27.23 -27.32 -9.85
C ALA A 22 -27.33 -28.55 -8.94
N ASP A 23 -27.11 -29.76 -9.46
CA ASP A 23 -27.13 -31.03 -8.73
C ASP A 23 -25.89 -31.24 -7.87
N ALA A 24 -24.75 -30.67 -8.29
CA ALA A 24 -23.56 -30.55 -7.48
C ALA A 24 -23.84 -29.62 -6.28
N ILE A 25 -24.31 -28.40 -6.51
CA ILE A 25 -24.57 -27.41 -5.46
C ILE A 25 -25.75 -27.82 -4.55
N SER A 26 -26.84 -28.34 -5.11
CA SER A 26 -28.05 -28.72 -4.36
C SER A 26 -27.88 -30.03 -3.59
N GLY A 27 -27.00 -30.92 -4.05
CA GLY A 27 -26.74 -32.21 -3.44
C GLY A 27 -25.52 -32.26 -2.51
N MET A 28 -24.72 -31.19 -2.45
CA MET A 28 -23.67 -31.03 -1.44
C MET A 28 -24.33 -30.85 -0.07
N LYS A 29 -24.01 -31.76 0.86
CA LYS A 29 -24.51 -31.70 2.24
C LYS A 29 -23.95 -30.45 2.95
N LYS A 30 -24.53 -30.09 4.11
CA LYS A 30 -23.86 -29.20 5.08
C LYS A 30 -22.52 -29.84 5.45
N HIS A 31 -21.47 -29.37 4.81
CA HIS A 31 -20.09 -29.72 5.12
C HIS A 31 -19.59 -28.69 6.13
N LYS A 32 -18.97 -29.15 7.22
CA LYS A 32 -18.54 -28.28 8.33
C LYS A 32 -17.30 -27.46 7.98
N ASP A 33 -16.56 -27.86 6.96
CA ASP A 33 -15.29 -27.26 6.53
C ASP A 33 -15.02 -27.48 5.02
N SER A 34 -14.10 -26.68 4.45
CA SER A 34 -13.71 -26.77 3.04
C SER A 34 -13.03 -28.11 2.69
N GLU A 35 -12.38 -28.76 3.65
CA GLU A 35 -11.74 -30.07 3.46
C GLU A 35 -12.74 -31.22 3.29
N SER A 36 -13.84 -31.23 4.03
CA SER A 36 -14.92 -32.21 3.81
C SER A 36 -15.61 -31.99 2.46
N LEU A 37 -15.72 -30.74 2.02
CA LEU A 37 -16.23 -30.41 0.69
C LEU A 37 -15.31 -30.92 -0.42
N LYS A 38 -13.97 -30.77 -0.29
CA LYS A 38 -12.98 -31.34 -1.24
C LYS A 38 -13.12 -32.86 -1.43
N LYS A 39 -13.64 -33.58 -0.42
CA LYS A 39 -13.89 -35.03 -0.48
C LYS A 39 -15.21 -35.39 -1.18
N ASP A 40 -16.07 -34.42 -1.49
CA ASP A 40 -17.35 -34.66 -2.17
C ASP A 40 -17.12 -35.19 -3.60
N LYS A 41 -17.78 -36.31 -3.92
CA LYS A 41 -17.65 -36.97 -5.23
C LYS A 41 -18.22 -36.13 -6.36
N LYS A 42 -19.24 -35.30 -6.10
CA LYS A 42 -19.85 -34.42 -7.10
C LYS A 42 -18.93 -33.24 -7.41
N LEU A 43 -18.30 -32.66 -6.38
CA LEU A 43 -17.33 -31.57 -6.56
C LEU A 43 -16.10 -32.03 -7.32
N ARG A 44 -15.51 -33.17 -6.95
CA ARG A 44 -14.34 -33.71 -7.66
C ARG A 44 -14.62 -33.93 -9.14
N LYS A 45 -15.80 -34.46 -9.48
CA LYS A 45 -16.24 -34.59 -10.88
C LYS A 45 -16.36 -33.24 -11.59
N LEU A 46 -16.84 -32.20 -10.91
CA LEU A 46 -16.92 -30.85 -11.48
C LEU A 46 -15.53 -30.27 -11.75
N ILE A 47 -14.58 -30.45 -10.84
CA ILE A 47 -13.19 -30.01 -11.03
C ILE A 47 -12.51 -30.81 -12.17
N GLU A 48 -12.66 -32.13 -12.18
CA GLU A 48 -12.16 -33.00 -13.26
C GLU A 48 -12.75 -32.60 -14.62
N TYR A 49 -14.06 -32.34 -14.68
CA TYR A 49 -14.74 -31.88 -15.88
C TYR A 49 -14.21 -30.52 -16.35
N SER A 50 -14.05 -29.58 -15.42
CA SER A 50 -13.53 -28.24 -15.72
C SER A 50 -12.08 -28.28 -16.22
N GLY A 51 -11.27 -29.20 -15.69
CA GLY A 51 -9.91 -29.48 -16.20
C GLY A 51 -9.89 -30.13 -17.58
N ALA A 52 -10.88 -30.97 -17.90
CA ALA A 52 -11.02 -31.63 -19.20
C ALA A 52 -11.62 -30.71 -20.29
N HIS A 53 -12.45 -29.74 -19.88
CA HIS A 53 -13.16 -28.79 -20.74
C HIS A 53 -12.84 -27.34 -20.35
N PRO A 54 -11.60 -26.89 -20.55
CA PRO A 54 -11.16 -25.58 -20.10
C PRO A 54 -11.86 -24.41 -20.82
N GLU A 55 -12.51 -24.66 -21.96
CA GLU A 55 -13.37 -23.73 -22.70
C GLU A 55 -14.67 -23.39 -21.95
N GLU A 56 -15.19 -24.29 -21.12
CA GLU A 56 -16.48 -24.12 -20.42
C GLU A 56 -16.35 -23.36 -19.09
N ILE A 57 -15.12 -23.12 -18.61
CA ILE A 57 -14.86 -22.52 -17.29
C ILE A 57 -15.51 -21.15 -17.11
N SER A 58 -15.48 -20.30 -18.15
CA SER A 58 -16.18 -19.01 -18.12
C SER A 58 -17.69 -19.18 -17.89
N GLY A 59 -18.31 -20.16 -18.55
CA GLY A 59 -19.73 -20.48 -18.39
C GLY A 59 -20.06 -21.01 -17.00
N ILE A 60 -19.19 -21.84 -16.43
CA ILE A 60 -19.31 -22.35 -15.05
C ILE A 60 -19.22 -21.19 -14.05
N GLY A 61 -18.27 -20.27 -14.23
CA GLY A 61 -18.11 -19.08 -13.39
C GLY A 61 -19.35 -18.18 -13.42
N ALA A 62 -19.85 -17.84 -14.61
CA ALA A 62 -21.04 -17.02 -14.77
C ALA A 62 -22.29 -17.68 -14.15
N TYR A 63 -22.42 -19.01 -14.26
CA TYR A 63 -23.50 -19.75 -13.63
C TYR A 63 -23.43 -19.69 -12.10
N LEU A 64 -22.23 -19.78 -11.52
CA LEU A 64 -22.05 -19.67 -10.07
C LEU A 64 -22.47 -18.30 -9.54
N ILE A 65 -22.21 -17.21 -10.27
CA ILE A 65 -22.69 -15.87 -9.91
C ILE A 65 -24.21 -15.77 -9.96
N GLN A 66 -24.83 -16.28 -11.03
CA GLN A 66 -26.29 -16.29 -11.14
C GLN A 66 -26.94 -17.08 -9.99
N HIS A 67 -26.34 -18.22 -9.65
CA HIS A 67 -26.82 -19.08 -8.56
C HIS A 67 -26.63 -18.44 -7.19
N LEU A 68 -25.48 -17.80 -6.96
CA LEU A 68 -25.16 -17.04 -5.75
C LEU A 68 -26.23 -15.97 -5.49
N ASN A 69 -26.52 -15.13 -6.48
CA ASN A 69 -27.49 -14.04 -6.36
C ASN A 69 -28.89 -14.57 -5.99
N ARG A 70 -29.34 -15.62 -6.69
CA ARG A 70 -30.63 -16.26 -6.38
C ARG A 70 -30.70 -16.81 -4.96
N ASP A 71 -29.60 -17.35 -4.44
CA ASP A 71 -29.56 -17.89 -3.08
C ASP A 71 -29.40 -16.80 -2.02
N LEU A 72 -28.75 -15.68 -2.34
CA LEU A 72 -28.74 -14.46 -1.52
C LEU A 72 -30.15 -13.88 -1.38
N ASP A 73 -30.90 -13.74 -2.49
CA ASP A 73 -32.30 -13.27 -2.48
C ASP A 73 -33.20 -14.16 -1.60
N LYS A 74 -32.94 -15.47 -1.62
CA LYS A 74 -33.66 -16.47 -0.82
C LYS A 74 -33.11 -16.63 0.60
N LYS A 75 -32.09 -15.85 0.99
CA LYS A 75 -31.38 -15.93 2.28
C LYS A 75 -30.88 -17.34 2.60
N ASN A 76 -30.50 -18.12 1.59
CA ASN A 76 -29.97 -19.47 1.75
C ASN A 76 -28.43 -19.46 1.84
N TYR A 77 -27.92 -18.95 2.96
CA TYR A 77 -26.49 -18.72 3.16
C TYR A 77 -25.64 -20.01 3.14
N THR A 78 -26.23 -21.17 3.41
CA THR A 78 -25.52 -22.46 3.30
C THR A 78 -25.17 -22.77 1.85
N ARG A 79 -26.05 -22.47 0.90
CA ARG A 79 -25.76 -22.69 -0.53
C ARG A 79 -24.83 -21.63 -1.10
N VAL A 80 -24.92 -20.40 -0.59
CA VAL A 80 -23.95 -19.34 -0.87
C VAL A 80 -22.53 -19.79 -0.50
N GLU A 81 -22.36 -20.40 0.68
CA GLU A 81 -21.07 -20.94 1.12
C GLU A 81 -20.53 -22.05 0.23
N VAL A 82 -21.40 -22.96 -0.22
CA VAL A 82 -21.02 -23.98 -1.21
C VAL A 82 -20.56 -23.33 -2.51
N ALA A 83 -21.27 -22.33 -3.02
CA ALA A 83 -20.88 -21.63 -4.26
C ALA A 83 -19.52 -20.92 -4.13
N VAL A 84 -19.26 -20.28 -3.00
CA VAL A 84 -17.96 -19.65 -2.68
C VAL A 84 -16.83 -20.66 -2.68
N ASN A 85 -17.01 -21.80 -2.00
CA ASN A 85 -15.99 -22.83 -1.95
C ASN A 85 -15.75 -23.50 -3.32
N ILE A 86 -16.78 -23.60 -4.17
CA ILE A 86 -16.60 -24.09 -5.55
C ILE A 86 -15.75 -23.11 -6.35
N MET A 87 -16.04 -21.81 -6.27
CA MET A 87 -15.28 -20.76 -6.96
C MET A 87 -13.80 -20.80 -6.58
N ASP A 88 -13.55 -20.85 -5.29
CA ASP A 88 -12.22 -20.98 -4.68
C ASP A 88 -11.43 -22.17 -5.25
N LEU A 89 -12.04 -23.36 -5.27
CA LEU A 89 -11.43 -24.58 -5.81
C LEU A 89 -11.17 -24.53 -7.32
N LEU A 90 -12.07 -23.91 -8.08
CA LEU A 90 -11.90 -23.74 -9.53
C LEU A 90 -10.70 -22.83 -9.82
N LEU A 91 -10.52 -21.75 -9.05
CA LEU A 91 -9.36 -20.87 -9.19
C LEU A 91 -8.05 -21.58 -8.88
N GLU A 92 -8.03 -22.44 -7.84
CA GLU A 92 -6.87 -23.26 -7.49
C GLU A 92 -6.54 -24.30 -8.58
N SER A 93 -7.56 -24.94 -9.15
CA SER A 93 -7.39 -26.15 -9.97
C SER A 93 -7.25 -25.86 -11.48
N CYS A 94 -7.78 -24.73 -11.95
CA CYS A 94 -7.98 -24.50 -13.39
C CYS A 94 -7.13 -23.36 -13.98
N ARG A 95 -5.98 -23.01 -13.37
CA ARG A 95 -5.11 -21.89 -13.82
C ARG A 95 -4.65 -21.95 -15.28
N ARG A 96 -4.58 -23.14 -15.87
CA ARG A 96 -4.13 -23.34 -17.27
C ARG A 96 -5.24 -23.12 -18.30
N ALA A 97 -6.46 -22.82 -17.89
CA ALA A 97 -7.57 -22.64 -18.80
C ALA A 97 -7.47 -21.32 -19.58
N PRO A 98 -7.88 -21.29 -20.86
CA PRO A 98 -7.76 -20.09 -21.70
C PRO A 98 -8.69 -18.97 -21.22
N SER A 99 -9.79 -19.31 -20.53
CA SER A 99 -10.75 -18.35 -19.98
C SER A 99 -10.58 -18.11 -18.47
N TRP A 100 -9.42 -18.48 -17.90
CA TRP A 100 -9.20 -18.39 -16.47
C TRP A 100 -9.25 -16.95 -15.94
N THR A 101 -8.79 -15.95 -16.70
CA THR A 101 -8.91 -14.53 -16.32
C THR A 101 -10.37 -14.10 -16.13
N VAL A 102 -11.28 -14.61 -16.97
CA VAL A 102 -12.72 -14.41 -16.82
C VAL A 102 -13.27 -15.08 -15.55
N LEU A 103 -12.69 -16.21 -15.12
CA LEU A 103 -13.03 -16.82 -13.84
C LEU A 103 -12.59 -15.94 -12.66
N VAL A 104 -11.43 -15.28 -12.76
CA VAL A 104 -10.98 -14.29 -11.76
C VAL A 104 -11.94 -13.10 -11.71
N ASP A 105 -12.41 -12.61 -12.86
CA ASP A 105 -13.43 -11.55 -12.92
C ASP A 105 -14.75 -11.99 -12.24
N ASN A 106 -15.21 -13.22 -12.52
CA ASN A 106 -16.37 -13.80 -11.84
C ASN A 106 -16.14 -13.90 -10.33
N CYS A 107 -14.95 -14.25 -9.88
CA CYS A 107 -14.61 -14.28 -8.46
C CYS A 107 -14.71 -12.89 -7.81
N LEU A 108 -14.16 -11.84 -8.44
CA LEU A 108 -14.32 -10.47 -7.95
C LEU A 108 -15.80 -10.07 -7.89
N GLN A 109 -16.60 -10.47 -8.89
CA GLN A 109 -18.04 -10.22 -8.88
C GLN A 109 -18.74 -10.95 -7.72
N MET A 110 -18.34 -12.18 -7.41
CA MET A 110 -18.81 -12.93 -6.24
C MET A 110 -18.48 -12.20 -4.94
N VAL A 111 -17.22 -11.77 -4.77
CA VAL A 111 -16.78 -10.99 -3.60
C VAL A 111 -17.65 -9.75 -3.43
N LYS A 112 -17.89 -9.00 -4.50
CA LYS A 112 -18.77 -7.81 -4.45
C LYS A 112 -20.17 -8.16 -3.98
N HIS A 113 -20.80 -9.20 -4.52
CA HIS A 113 -22.15 -9.58 -4.09
C HIS A 113 -22.22 -10.01 -2.63
N LEU A 114 -21.14 -10.59 -2.08
CA LEU A 114 -21.05 -11.01 -0.68
C LEU A 114 -20.84 -9.83 0.27
N VAL A 115 -19.89 -8.96 -0.07
CA VAL A 115 -19.48 -7.81 0.77
C VAL A 115 -20.50 -6.68 0.70
N CYS A 116 -21.19 -6.53 -0.45
CA CYS A 116 -22.20 -5.49 -0.67
C CYS A 116 -23.63 -6.02 -0.55
N ALA A 117 -23.86 -7.17 0.09
CA ALA A 117 -25.22 -7.69 0.28
C ALA A 117 -26.03 -6.71 1.15
N ASP A 118 -27.03 -6.05 0.56
CA ASP A 118 -27.88 -5.08 1.25
C ASP A 118 -28.85 -5.80 2.21
N GLY A 119 -28.82 -5.43 3.49
CA GLY A 119 -29.74 -5.91 4.52
C GLY A 119 -29.73 -4.99 5.74
N ASP A 120 -30.82 -4.99 6.51
CA ASP A 120 -31.02 -4.14 7.70
C ASP A 120 -30.03 -4.44 8.84
N GLU A 121 -29.26 -5.52 8.75
CA GLU A 121 -28.22 -5.89 9.70
C GLU A 121 -26.94 -6.30 8.94
N PRO A 122 -25.74 -5.85 9.37
CA PRO A 122 -24.49 -6.26 8.75
C PRO A 122 -24.37 -7.78 8.76
N HIS A 123 -24.40 -8.40 7.58
CA HIS A 123 -24.21 -9.84 7.43
C HIS A 123 -22.72 -10.18 7.56
N TYR A 124 -22.20 -10.07 8.77
CA TYR A 124 -20.79 -10.32 9.12
C TYR A 124 -20.27 -11.64 8.55
N ARG A 125 -21.10 -12.70 8.52
CA ARG A 125 -20.75 -13.98 7.92
C ARG A 125 -20.48 -13.88 6.41
N LEU A 126 -21.32 -13.17 5.66
CA LEU A 126 -21.15 -13.00 4.21
C LEU A 126 -19.95 -12.10 3.90
N GLU A 127 -19.78 -11.01 4.65
CA GLU A 127 -18.62 -10.14 4.54
C GLU A 127 -17.33 -10.93 4.79
N THR A 128 -17.27 -11.71 5.86
CA THR A 128 -16.12 -12.55 6.20
C THR A 128 -15.82 -13.55 5.08
N MET A 129 -16.84 -14.19 4.51
CA MET A 129 -16.66 -15.10 3.37
C MET A 129 -16.12 -14.37 2.14
N GLY A 130 -16.66 -13.20 1.80
CA GLY A 130 -16.21 -12.39 0.68
C GLY A 130 -14.78 -11.89 0.86
N ILE A 131 -14.44 -11.39 2.04
CA ILE A 131 -13.08 -10.94 2.40
C ILE A 131 -12.10 -12.12 2.33
N ASN A 132 -12.43 -13.28 2.90
CA ASN A 132 -11.55 -14.44 2.86
C ASN A 132 -11.30 -14.94 1.45
N LEU A 133 -12.34 -14.97 0.60
CA LEU A 133 -12.20 -15.31 -0.81
C LEU A 133 -11.32 -14.30 -1.54
N PHE A 134 -11.53 -13.01 -1.30
CA PHE A 134 -10.73 -11.91 -1.86
C PHE A 134 -9.26 -12.04 -1.48
N LEU A 135 -8.96 -12.25 -0.20
CA LEU A 135 -7.58 -12.34 0.30
C LEU A 135 -6.83 -13.55 -0.24
N ARG A 136 -7.50 -14.70 -0.33
CA ARG A 136 -6.89 -15.94 -0.82
C ARG A 136 -6.42 -15.83 -2.28
N HIS A 137 -7.15 -15.07 -3.09
CA HIS A 137 -6.90 -14.93 -4.52
C HIS A 137 -6.36 -13.55 -4.92
N ALA A 138 -5.93 -12.74 -3.94
CA ALA A 138 -5.50 -11.36 -4.15
C ALA A 138 -4.40 -11.21 -5.21
N ASP A 139 -3.48 -12.17 -5.31
CA ASP A 139 -2.41 -12.14 -6.31
C ASP A 139 -2.86 -12.37 -7.75
N LEU A 140 -4.02 -13.02 -7.90
CA LEU A 140 -4.60 -13.39 -9.19
C LEU A 140 -5.41 -12.23 -9.79
N HIS A 141 -5.95 -11.34 -8.95
CA HIS A 141 -6.84 -10.25 -9.37
C HIS A 141 -6.22 -9.35 -10.45
N ARG A 142 -4.89 -9.24 -10.51
CA ARG A 142 -4.19 -8.43 -11.54
C ARG A 142 -4.36 -8.97 -12.95
N GLU A 143 -4.78 -10.23 -13.10
CA GLU A 143 -5.07 -10.85 -14.40
C GLU A 143 -6.51 -10.60 -14.88
N ALA A 144 -7.37 -10.07 -14.01
CA ALA A 144 -8.76 -9.74 -14.31
C ALA A 144 -8.86 -8.38 -15.04
N GLU A 145 -9.64 -8.31 -16.12
CA GLU A 145 -9.83 -7.06 -16.87
C GLU A 145 -10.64 -6.04 -16.06
N SER A 146 -11.58 -6.51 -15.24
CA SER A 146 -12.46 -5.66 -14.44
C SER A 146 -11.86 -5.18 -13.12
N MET A 147 -10.62 -5.57 -12.80
CA MET A 147 -10.02 -5.39 -11.47
C MET A 147 -10.12 -3.95 -10.94
N CYS A 148 -9.73 -2.95 -11.72
CA CYS A 148 -9.78 -1.55 -11.30
C CYS A 148 -11.21 -1.10 -10.96
N GLN A 149 -12.20 -1.49 -11.79
CA GLN A 149 -13.61 -1.17 -11.57
C GLN A 149 -14.15 -1.85 -10.31
N MET A 150 -13.79 -3.12 -10.10
CA MET A 150 -14.23 -3.88 -8.93
C MET A 150 -13.62 -3.34 -7.64
N TYR A 151 -12.33 -3.00 -7.65
CA TYR A 151 -11.65 -2.40 -6.50
C TYR A 151 -12.24 -1.02 -6.16
N ASN A 152 -12.58 -0.19 -7.16
CA ASN A 152 -13.28 1.08 -6.92
C ASN A 152 -14.62 0.91 -6.17
N GLN A 153 -15.31 -0.21 -6.37
CA GLN A 153 -16.58 -0.51 -5.72
C GLN A 153 -16.40 -1.17 -4.34
N LEU A 154 -15.35 -1.97 -4.18
CA LEU A 154 -15.05 -2.72 -2.95
C LEU A 154 -14.34 -1.87 -1.91
N THR A 155 -13.39 -1.01 -2.29
CA THR A 155 -12.57 -0.20 -1.37
C THR A 155 -13.43 0.59 -0.38
N PRO A 156 -14.48 1.34 -0.78
CA PRO A 156 -15.32 2.07 0.18
C PRO A 156 -16.04 1.14 1.18
N LYS A 157 -16.42 -0.06 0.75
CA LYS A 157 -17.07 -1.04 1.61
C LYS A 157 -16.08 -1.65 2.60
N PHE A 158 -14.86 -1.96 2.17
CA PHE A 158 -13.80 -2.41 3.08
C PHE A 158 -13.43 -1.33 4.11
N MET A 159 -13.36 -0.05 3.71
CA MET A 159 -13.18 1.06 4.65
C MET A 159 -14.33 1.15 5.66
N CYS A 160 -15.58 0.97 5.22
CA CYS A 160 -16.73 0.93 6.14
C CYS A 160 -16.65 -0.24 7.14
N ILE A 161 -16.16 -1.41 6.70
CA ILE A 161 -15.91 -2.57 7.56
C ILE A 161 -14.80 -2.28 8.59
N MET A 162 -13.81 -1.47 8.25
CA MET A 162 -12.73 -1.04 9.15
C MET A 162 -13.15 0.00 10.20
N ALA A 163 -14.32 0.64 10.03
CA ALA A 163 -14.74 1.75 10.88
C ALA A 163 -14.65 1.41 12.38
N PRO A 164 -14.23 2.36 13.24
CA PRO A 164 -14.07 2.13 14.69
C PRO A 164 -15.32 1.61 15.42
N ALA A 165 -16.52 1.87 14.88
CA ALA A 165 -17.78 1.37 15.43
C ALA A 165 -17.97 -0.16 15.32
N ASN A 166 -17.14 -0.85 14.54
CA ASN A 166 -17.23 -2.29 14.33
C ASN A 166 -16.35 -3.07 15.31
N ALA A 167 -16.72 -4.34 15.56
CA ALA A 167 -15.88 -5.25 16.35
C ALA A 167 -14.49 -5.45 15.71
N ASP A 168 -13.45 -5.58 16.54
CA ASP A 168 -12.05 -5.71 16.10
C ASP A 168 -11.83 -6.81 15.07
N THR A 169 -12.48 -7.97 15.22
CA THR A 169 -12.38 -9.07 14.24
C THR A 169 -12.94 -8.71 12.87
N ARG A 170 -13.99 -7.88 12.82
CA ARG A 170 -14.56 -7.34 11.58
C ARG A 170 -13.64 -6.29 10.98
N ARG A 171 -13.16 -5.35 11.81
CA ARG A 171 -12.21 -4.30 11.40
C ARG A 171 -10.93 -4.90 10.81
N LEU A 172 -10.37 -5.92 11.45
CA LEU A 172 -9.18 -6.64 10.97
C LEU A 172 -9.40 -7.25 9.58
N GLY A 173 -10.60 -7.79 9.31
CA GLY A 173 -10.95 -8.30 7.99
C GLY A 173 -10.92 -7.19 6.92
N GLY A 174 -11.53 -6.04 7.22
CA GLY A 174 -11.49 -4.86 6.35
C GLY A 174 -10.06 -4.36 6.11
N PHE A 175 -9.25 -4.28 7.17
CA PHE A 175 -7.85 -3.85 7.11
C PHE A 175 -7.03 -4.74 6.18
N ASN A 176 -7.13 -6.06 6.34
CA ASN A 176 -6.43 -7.00 5.49
C ASN A 176 -6.86 -6.86 4.02
N ALA A 177 -8.15 -6.63 3.76
CA ALA A 177 -8.66 -6.42 2.41
C ALA A 177 -8.11 -5.14 1.77
N ILE A 178 -8.09 -4.01 2.50
CA ILE A 178 -7.47 -2.76 2.03
C ILE A 178 -5.97 -2.94 1.81
N LYS A 179 -5.27 -3.62 2.72
CA LYS A 179 -3.84 -3.94 2.57
C LYS A 179 -3.57 -4.71 1.26
N ALA A 180 -4.40 -5.68 0.92
CA ALA A 180 -4.31 -6.43 -0.33
C ALA A 180 -4.66 -5.58 -1.58
N VAL A 181 -5.64 -4.66 -1.47
CA VAL A 181 -5.93 -3.66 -2.52
C VAL A 181 -4.70 -2.80 -2.78
N SER A 182 -4.07 -2.28 -1.72
CA SER A 182 -2.91 -1.40 -1.80
C SER A 182 -1.70 -2.08 -2.44
N PHE A 183 -1.36 -3.31 -2.04
CA PHE A 183 -0.23 -4.01 -2.67
C PHE A 183 -0.47 -4.32 -4.14
N ASN A 184 -1.71 -4.65 -4.52
CA ASN A 184 -2.05 -4.83 -5.93
C ASN A 184 -1.95 -3.54 -6.72
N ALA A 185 -2.45 -2.42 -6.19
CA ALA A 185 -2.30 -1.10 -6.79
C ALA A 185 -0.82 -0.71 -6.93
N LEU A 186 0.02 -1.02 -5.93
CA LEU A 186 1.48 -0.79 -5.96
C LEU A 186 2.15 -1.55 -7.12
N GLN A 187 1.76 -2.80 -7.37
CA GLN A 187 2.34 -3.60 -8.46
C GLN A 187 2.06 -3.04 -9.86
N LEU A 188 1.02 -2.21 -10.04
CA LEU A 188 0.69 -1.61 -11.33
C LEU A 188 1.64 -0.46 -11.71
N ILE A 189 2.31 0.15 -10.72
CA ILE A 189 3.15 1.32 -10.92
C ILE A 189 4.58 0.89 -11.30
N PRO A 190 5.25 1.46 -12.32
CA PRO A 190 4.77 2.41 -13.33
C PRO A 190 4.40 1.74 -14.67
N LYS A 191 4.57 0.42 -14.76
CA LYS A 191 4.68 -0.31 -16.04
C LYS A 191 3.35 -0.81 -16.59
N SER A 192 2.25 -0.67 -15.84
CA SER A 192 0.91 -1.05 -16.31
C SER A 192 0.21 0.13 -16.99
N SER A 193 -0.67 -0.16 -17.95
CA SER A 193 -1.65 0.80 -18.46
C SER A 193 -2.51 1.42 -17.34
N ASN A 194 -2.68 0.68 -16.23
CA ASN A 194 -3.43 1.12 -15.05
C ASN A 194 -2.55 1.83 -14.00
N SER A 195 -1.32 2.24 -14.35
CA SER A 195 -0.40 2.88 -13.39
C SER A 195 -0.99 4.14 -12.73
N GLN A 196 -1.70 4.98 -13.50
CA GLN A 196 -2.32 6.19 -12.96
C GLN A 196 -3.37 5.84 -11.90
N TRP A 197 -4.26 4.89 -12.22
CA TRP A 197 -5.28 4.41 -11.29
C TRP A 197 -4.64 3.83 -10.02
N GLY A 198 -3.57 3.04 -10.14
CA GLY A 198 -2.85 2.48 -9.00
C GLY A 198 -2.29 3.57 -8.07
N ALA A 199 -1.70 4.63 -8.63
CA ALA A 199 -1.17 5.75 -7.87
C ALA A 199 -2.29 6.55 -7.16
N GLU A 200 -3.40 6.80 -7.85
CA GLU A 200 -4.56 7.49 -7.27
C GLU A 200 -5.21 6.68 -6.14
N MET A 201 -5.39 5.37 -6.33
CA MET A 201 -5.95 4.47 -5.32
C MET A 201 -5.06 4.40 -4.07
N LEU A 202 -3.76 4.18 -4.25
CA LEU A 202 -2.80 4.17 -3.14
C LEU A 202 -2.79 5.48 -2.37
N THR A 203 -2.78 6.60 -3.08
CA THR A 203 -2.82 7.92 -2.45
C THR A 203 -4.06 8.02 -1.55
N LYS A 204 -5.26 7.75 -2.07
CA LYS A 204 -6.51 7.81 -1.29
C LYS A 204 -6.47 6.93 -0.03
N ILE A 205 -5.96 5.70 -0.15
CA ILE A 205 -5.86 4.78 0.99
C ILE A 205 -4.87 5.30 2.02
N ILE A 206 -3.67 5.72 1.62
CA ILE A 206 -2.65 6.27 2.53
C ILE A 206 -3.22 7.49 3.26
N LEU A 207 -3.86 8.43 2.54
CA LEU A 207 -4.45 9.62 3.17
C LEU A 207 -5.51 9.24 4.22
N SER A 208 -6.33 8.22 3.96
CA SER A 208 -7.39 7.78 4.89
C SER A 208 -6.82 7.10 6.13
N PHE A 209 -5.76 6.31 6.00
CA PHE A 209 -5.12 5.66 7.15
C PHE A 209 -4.33 6.66 7.99
N LEU A 210 -3.69 7.64 7.35
CA LEU A 210 -3.01 8.71 8.08
C LEU A 210 -4.00 9.59 8.82
N SER A 211 -5.19 9.89 8.26
CA SER A 211 -6.23 10.60 9.01
C SER A 211 -6.68 9.81 10.24
N GLU A 212 -6.95 8.52 10.10
CA GLU A 212 -7.36 7.71 11.25
C GLU A 212 -6.24 7.52 12.29
N LEU A 213 -4.97 7.42 11.86
CA LEU A 213 -3.84 7.29 12.76
C LEU A 213 -3.55 8.57 13.55
N LEU A 214 -3.80 9.74 12.95
CA LEU A 214 -3.45 11.05 13.50
C LEU A 214 -4.65 11.85 14.01
N GLU A 215 -5.85 11.28 13.95
CA GLU A 215 -6.99 11.80 14.70
C GLU A 215 -6.66 11.74 16.19
N GLU A 216 -6.60 12.89 16.83
CA GLU A 216 -6.48 12.97 18.29
C GLU A 216 -7.70 12.27 18.91
N PRO A 217 -7.53 11.41 19.92
CA PRO A 217 -8.68 10.95 20.67
C PRO A 217 -9.38 12.19 21.20
N GLU A 218 -10.64 12.40 20.83
CA GLU A 218 -11.44 13.49 21.39
C GLU A 218 -11.26 13.44 22.91
N ASP A 219 -10.87 14.58 23.49
CA ASP A 219 -10.72 14.82 24.92
C ASP A 219 -12.04 14.46 25.62
N ASN A 220 -12.20 13.17 25.89
CA ASN A 220 -13.19 12.66 26.82
C ASN A 220 -12.65 13.05 28.19
N GLY A 221 -12.97 14.30 28.56
CA GLY A 221 -12.61 14.88 29.84
C GLY A 221 -12.83 13.90 30.99
N ASP A 222 -11.87 13.92 31.91
CA ASP A 222 -11.93 13.27 33.21
C ASP A 222 -11.99 11.73 33.19
N VAL A 223 -10.86 11.09 32.87
CA VAL A 223 -10.53 9.81 33.51
C VAL A 223 -9.25 10.00 34.30
N GLU A 224 -9.42 10.49 35.54
CA GLU A 224 -8.40 10.42 36.58
C GLU A 224 -7.84 9.00 36.67
N ALA A 225 -6.53 8.94 36.88
CA ALA A 225 -5.71 7.76 37.06
C ALA A 225 -6.41 6.65 37.86
N ASN A 226 -6.77 5.55 37.18
CA ASN A 226 -6.97 4.25 37.81
C ASN A 226 -5.94 3.28 37.24
N GLU A 227 -4.75 3.31 37.83
CA GLU A 227 -3.62 2.39 37.57
C GLU A 227 -3.89 0.92 37.94
N GLU A 228 -5.13 0.54 38.30
CA GLU A 228 -5.47 -0.84 38.70
C GLU A 228 -6.44 -1.60 37.76
N ILE A 229 -6.83 -1.05 36.60
CA ILE A 229 -7.63 -1.78 35.57
C ILE A 229 -6.76 -2.16 34.35
N LEU A 230 -5.49 -2.48 34.55
CA LEU A 230 -4.59 -2.95 33.49
C LEU A 230 -4.27 -4.46 33.55
N SER A 231 -5.09 -5.26 34.23
CA SER A 231 -4.82 -6.71 34.37
C SER A 231 -5.96 -7.66 34.00
N ILE A 232 -7.09 -7.21 33.43
CA ILE A 232 -8.19 -8.12 33.01
C ILE A 232 -8.88 -7.69 31.70
N VAL A 233 -8.13 -7.28 30.67
CA VAL A 233 -8.63 -7.29 29.28
C VAL A 233 -7.59 -7.93 28.37
N ASP A 234 -7.77 -9.23 28.17
CA ASP A 234 -7.09 -10.06 27.18
C ASP A 234 -7.20 -9.42 25.77
N SER A 235 -6.07 -9.14 25.12
CA SER A 235 -5.91 -9.05 23.66
C SER A 235 -6.81 -8.07 22.85
N GLN A 236 -6.84 -6.76 23.15
CA GLN A 236 -7.36 -5.79 22.18
C GLN A 236 -6.37 -5.61 21.03
N ILE A 237 -6.88 -5.56 19.79
CA ILE A 237 -6.04 -5.36 18.60
C ILE A 237 -5.67 -3.87 18.53
N ASP A 238 -4.38 -3.56 18.59
CA ASP A 238 -3.89 -2.20 18.38
C ASP A 238 -3.88 -1.85 16.88
N PHE A 239 -4.90 -1.15 16.42
CA PHE A 239 -5.00 -0.71 15.02
C PHE A 239 -3.97 0.38 14.67
N GLY A 240 -3.51 1.17 15.65
CA GLY A 240 -2.49 2.20 15.41
C GLY A 240 -1.18 1.59 14.94
N SER A 241 -0.69 0.56 15.65
CA SER A 241 0.50 -0.18 15.21
C SER A 241 0.28 -0.89 13.87
N LEU A 242 -0.91 -1.45 13.61
CA LEU A 242 -1.22 -2.05 12.30
C LEU A 242 -1.14 -1.04 11.15
N TYR A 243 -1.57 0.20 11.34
CA TYR A 243 -1.46 1.25 10.33
C TYR A 243 -0.01 1.68 10.09
N VAL A 244 0.79 1.82 11.16
CA VAL A 244 2.23 2.08 11.04
C VAL A 244 2.93 0.94 10.32
N ASP A 245 2.66 -0.31 10.69
CA ASP A 245 3.23 -1.50 10.05
C ASP A 245 2.79 -1.63 8.59
N PHE A 246 1.56 -1.22 8.26
CA PHE A 246 1.10 -1.18 6.87
C PHE A 246 1.89 -0.17 6.03
N VAL A 247 2.12 1.05 6.53
CA VAL A 247 2.92 2.06 5.84
C VAL A 247 4.37 1.58 5.69
N ARG A 248 4.93 0.97 6.74
CA ARG A 248 6.26 0.34 6.70
C ARG A 248 6.32 -0.77 5.65
N ASP A 249 5.34 -1.66 5.61
CA ASP A 249 5.24 -2.73 4.60
C ASP A 249 5.13 -2.17 3.17
N LEU A 250 4.43 -1.05 2.97
CA LEU A 250 4.33 -0.39 1.66
C LEU A 250 5.68 0.17 1.21
N ILE A 251 6.39 0.86 2.11
CA ILE A 251 7.76 1.35 1.87
C ILE A 251 8.66 0.14 1.58
N GLU A 252 8.54 -0.93 2.35
CA GLU A 252 9.40 -2.10 2.22
C GLU A 252 9.17 -2.84 0.89
N LYS A 253 7.92 -3.01 0.47
CA LYS A 253 7.58 -3.69 -0.79
C LYS A 253 7.75 -2.82 -2.03
N SER A 254 7.95 -1.51 -1.87
CA SER A 254 8.14 -0.60 -2.99
C SER A 254 9.46 -0.88 -3.73
N ARG A 255 9.37 -1.01 -5.05
CA ARG A 255 10.54 -1.26 -5.91
C ARG A 255 11.21 0.06 -6.28
N VAL A 256 12.45 0.23 -5.83
CA VAL A 256 13.32 1.38 -6.12
C VAL A 256 13.44 1.68 -7.62
N LYS A 257 13.80 0.68 -8.43
CA LYS A 257 14.02 0.83 -9.89
C LYS A 257 12.77 1.29 -10.67
N ASN A 258 11.60 1.17 -10.07
CA ASN A 258 10.32 1.49 -10.69
C ASN A 258 9.75 2.84 -10.19
N GLY A 259 10.44 3.56 -9.30
CA GLY A 259 9.94 4.82 -8.73
C GLY A 259 8.69 4.66 -7.87
N GLN A 260 8.32 3.43 -7.48
CA GLN A 260 7.14 3.16 -6.65
C GLN A 260 7.22 3.86 -5.28
N LEU A 261 8.42 3.88 -4.69
CA LEU A 261 8.66 4.53 -3.41
C LEU A 261 8.34 6.03 -3.47
N ASN A 262 8.63 6.70 -4.59
CA ASN A 262 8.37 8.12 -4.78
C ASN A 262 6.88 8.45 -4.69
N PHE A 263 6.01 7.56 -5.17
CA PHE A 263 4.56 7.74 -5.06
C PHE A 263 4.07 7.58 -3.62
N VAL A 264 4.54 6.54 -2.92
CA VAL A 264 4.17 6.29 -1.52
C VAL A 264 4.64 7.43 -0.64
N VAL A 265 5.92 7.80 -0.73
CA VAL A 265 6.50 8.91 0.03
C VAL A 265 5.84 10.24 -0.33
N GLY A 266 5.63 10.51 -1.62
CA GLY A 266 4.97 11.74 -2.08
C GLY A 266 3.56 11.90 -1.53
N ALA A 267 2.79 10.81 -1.42
CA ALA A 267 1.46 10.84 -0.80
C ALA A 267 1.52 11.18 0.69
N ILE A 268 2.48 10.61 1.43
CA ILE A 268 2.68 10.88 2.87
C ILE A 268 3.13 12.33 3.08
N LEU A 269 4.11 12.83 2.31
CA LEU A 269 4.58 14.22 2.41
C LEU A 269 3.47 15.22 2.09
N LYS A 270 2.65 14.92 1.08
CA LYS A 270 1.47 15.73 0.74
C LYS A 270 0.45 15.75 1.88
N TYR A 271 0.16 14.61 2.48
CA TYR A 271 -0.74 14.52 3.63
C TYR A 271 -0.29 15.43 4.76
N PHE A 272 0.97 15.32 5.19
CA PHE A 272 1.52 16.14 6.28
C PHE A 272 1.41 17.65 5.99
N THR A 273 1.52 18.03 4.72
CA THR A 273 1.40 19.43 4.28
C THR A 273 -0.06 19.91 4.23
N MET A 274 -1.01 19.02 3.92
CA MET A 274 -2.43 19.37 3.89
C MET A 274 -3.06 19.45 5.27
N THR A 275 -2.44 18.81 6.26
CA THR A 275 -2.95 18.67 7.63
C THR A 275 -2.14 19.45 8.64
N ASP A 276 -1.24 20.33 8.19
CA ASP A 276 -0.42 21.18 9.05
C ASP A 276 0.45 20.40 10.06
N ASN A 277 0.67 19.09 9.82
CA ASN A 277 1.41 18.16 10.68
C ASN A 277 2.94 18.36 10.64
N TRP A 278 3.42 19.28 9.82
CA TRP A 278 4.80 19.77 9.88
C TRP A 278 4.99 20.83 10.97
N ASN A 279 3.91 21.37 11.53
CA ASN A 279 3.99 22.40 12.56
C ASN A 279 4.54 21.83 13.88
N SER A 280 5.35 22.67 14.51
CA SER A 280 6.04 22.38 15.78
C SER A 280 5.07 22.10 16.94
N PRO A 281 5.42 21.24 17.93
CA PRO A 281 6.76 20.71 18.24
C PRO A 281 7.29 19.73 17.19
N ASN A 282 8.44 20.08 16.58
CA ASN A 282 9.11 19.40 15.46
C ASN A 282 9.51 17.92 15.73
N GLU A 283 9.17 17.38 16.90
CA GLU A 283 9.42 15.99 17.29
C GLU A 283 8.41 15.03 16.68
N PHE A 284 7.15 15.44 16.49
CA PHE A 284 6.10 14.54 16.00
C PHE A 284 6.42 14.00 14.60
N ALA A 285 6.59 14.88 13.61
CA ALA A 285 6.89 14.47 12.24
C ALA A 285 8.20 13.67 12.18
N THR A 286 9.23 14.10 12.91
CA THR A 286 10.51 13.40 12.99
C THR A 286 10.33 11.97 13.51
N THR A 287 9.61 11.80 14.62
CA THR A 287 9.34 10.50 15.26
C THR A 287 8.49 9.61 14.36
N PHE A 288 7.48 10.17 13.70
CA PHE A 288 6.65 9.44 12.75
C PHE A 288 7.46 8.89 11.58
N PHE A 289 8.24 9.75 10.90
CA PHE A 289 9.06 9.31 9.77
C PHE A 289 10.09 8.28 10.23
N LEU A 290 10.75 8.47 11.38
CA LEU A 290 11.71 7.50 11.93
C LEU A 290 11.04 6.15 12.18
N SER A 291 9.79 6.14 12.65
CA SER A 291 9.02 4.93 12.93
C SER A 291 8.68 4.14 11.66
N ILE A 292 8.23 4.81 10.59
CA ILE A 292 7.85 4.13 9.34
C ILE A 292 9.05 3.70 8.50
N PHE A 293 10.19 4.38 8.62
CA PHE A 293 11.45 4.02 7.94
C PHE A 293 12.38 3.14 8.78
N ALA A 294 11.99 2.78 10.01
CA ALA A 294 12.76 1.88 10.85
C ALA A 294 13.07 0.56 10.11
N GLY A 295 14.35 0.20 10.06
CA GLY A 295 14.82 -1.03 9.40
C GLY A 295 14.86 -0.99 7.87
N CYS A 296 14.57 0.15 7.23
CA CYS A 296 14.70 0.30 5.77
C CYS A 296 16.16 0.34 5.31
N SER A 297 16.40 -0.04 4.06
CA SER A 297 17.73 0.05 3.45
C SER A 297 18.15 1.50 3.18
N GLU A 298 19.46 1.76 3.21
CA GLU A 298 20.07 3.08 2.93
C GLU A 298 19.56 3.69 1.62
N VAL A 299 19.46 2.88 0.55
CA VAL A 299 18.94 3.32 -0.75
C VAL A 299 17.52 3.91 -0.65
N LYS A 300 16.65 3.33 0.19
CA LYS A 300 15.28 3.85 0.38
C LYS A 300 15.28 5.12 1.20
N LEU A 301 16.16 5.24 2.19
CA LEU A 301 16.36 6.46 2.98
C LEU A 301 16.85 7.62 2.10
N GLU A 302 17.76 7.35 1.17
CA GLU A 302 18.20 8.37 0.20
C GLU A 302 17.08 8.81 -0.73
N ILE A 303 16.27 7.88 -1.23
CA ILE A 303 15.10 8.22 -2.06
C ILE A 303 14.11 9.06 -1.25
N PHE A 304 13.90 8.74 0.03
CA PHE A 304 13.10 9.57 0.92
C PHE A 304 13.65 10.99 1.02
N LEU A 305 14.96 11.16 1.25
CA LEU A 305 15.61 12.48 1.29
C LEU A 305 15.44 13.24 -0.03
N GLN A 306 15.62 12.58 -1.18
CA GLN A 306 15.39 13.19 -2.49
C GLN A 306 13.93 13.64 -2.67
N CYS A 307 12.96 12.81 -2.25
CA CYS A 307 11.55 13.17 -2.30
C CYS A 307 11.22 14.35 -1.37
N LEU A 308 11.81 14.37 -0.17
CA LEU A 308 11.62 15.45 0.80
C LEU A 308 12.19 16.77 0.27
N ILE A 309 13.41 16.77 -0.26
CA ILE A 309 14.02 17.96 -0.88
C ILE A 309 13.14 18.50 -2.01
N LYS A 310 12.72 17.63 -2.94
CA LYS A 310 11.84 18.02 -4.05
C LYS A 310 10.49 18.57 -3.55
N HIS A 311 9.95 18.00 -2.48
CA HIS A 311 8.72 18.47 -1.86
C HIS A 311 8.90 19.88 -1.27
N ILE A 312 10.00 20.13 -0.54
CA ILE A 312 10.35 21.46 -0.03
C ILE A 312 10.51 22.45 -1.18
N GLU A 313 11.23 22.09 -2.25
CA GLU A 313 11.45 22.94 -3.43
C GLU A 313 10.13 23.41 -4.08
N CYS A 314 9.15 22.51 -4.16
CA CYS A 314 7.82 22.80 -4.69
C CYS A 314 6.96 23.60 -3.71
N ALA A 315 7.04 23.29 -2.41
CA ALA A 315 6.15 23.87 -1.41
C ALA A 315 6.62 25.25 -0.90
N GLN A 316 7.92 25.53 -0.85
CA GLN A 316 8.55 26.68 -0.18
C GLN A 316 8.00 28.08 -0.49
N LYS A 317 7.24 28.26 -1.59
CA LYS A 317 6.56 29.53 -1.91
C LYS A 317 5.22 29.68 -1.20
N SER A 318 4.51 28.58 -0.95
CA SER A 318 3.12 28.59 -0.49
C SER A 318 2.93 28.22 0.99
N ILE A 319 3.85 27.44 1.57
CA ILE A 319 3.75 27.00 2.98
C ILE A 319 4.36 27.99 3.96
N SER A 320 3.95 27.90 5.23
CA SER A 320 4.47 28.72 6.31
C SER A 320 5.95 28.41 6.58
N THR A 321 6.67 29.36 7.19
CA THR A 321 8.09 29.13 7.52
C THR A 321 8.24 28.13 8.66
N ASN A 322 7.23 27.99 9.54
CA ASN A 322 7.23 26.99 10.60
C ASN A 322 7.25 25.57 10.01
N GLU A 323 6.38 25.29 9.03
CA GLU A 323 6.39 24.00 8.33
C GLU A 323 7.71 23.75 7.59
N LEU A 324 8.33 24.80 7.01
CA LEU A 324 9.66 24.68 6.39
C LEU A 324 10.74 24.27 7.39
N VAL A 325 10.72 24.84 8.60
CA VAL A 325 11.60 24.43 9.70
C VAL A 325 11.35 22.96 10.07
N GLY A 326 10.08 22.55 10.19
CA GLY A 326 9.71 21.15 10.46
C GLY A 326 10.25 20.18 9.41
N MET A 327 10.07 20.49 8.13
CA MET A 327 10.61 19.69 7.02
C MET A 327 12.15 19.64 7.04
N ALA A 328 12.83 20.78 7.28
CA ALA A 328 14.29 20.82 7.41
C ALA A 328 14.81 20.05 8.62
N ASN A 329 14.05 20.03 9.72
CA ASN A 329 14.39 19.24 10.89
C ASN A 329 14.33 17.73 10.58
N VAL A 330 13.31 17.26 9.85
CA VAL A 330 13.26 15.87 9.38
C VAL A 330 14.45 15.56 8.46
N LEU A 331 14.76 16.44 7.50
CA LEU A 331 15.92 16.29 6.62
C LEU A 331 17.23 16.13 7.42
N THR A 332 17.40 16.95 8.45
CA THR A 332 18.60 16.97 9.32
C THR A 332 18.76 15.71 10.16
N ASN A 333 17.65 15.12 10.60
CA ASN A 333 17.65 13.89 11.40
C ASN A 333 17.84 12.63 10.53
N PHE A 334 17.38 12.66 9.27
CA PHE A 334 17.52 11.54 8.34
C PHE A 334 18.84 11.49 7.58
N ALA A 335 19.47 12.65 7.34
CA ALA A 335 20.78 12.74 6.68
C ALA A 335 21.81 11.71 7.17
N PRO A 336 22.09 11.54 8.48
CA PRO A 336 23.12 10.61 8.94
C PRO A 336 22.74 9.13 8.76
N LEU A 337 21.45 8.81 8.67
CA LEU A 337 20.96 7.44 8.48
C LEU A 337 21.15 6.99 7.02
N ALA A 338 21.06 7.92 6.08
CA ALA A 338 21.23 7.63 4.65
C ALA A 338 22.70 7.63 4.20
N THR A 339 23.61 8.28 4.95
CA THR A 339 25.03 8.42 4.59
C THR A 339 25.92 7.27 5.07
N GLN A 340 25.34 6.18 5.56
CA GLN A 340 26.10 5.01 5.98
C GLN A 340 26.69 4.26 4.75
N HIS A 341 27.82 3.59 4.96
CA HIS A 341 28.66 3.09 3.87
C HIS A 341 28.18 1.75 3.32
N CYS A 342 27.88 1.71 2.02
CA CYS A 342 27.63 0.47 1.28
C CYS A 342 28.92 -0.29 0.95
N ASN A 343 29.01 -1.56 1.37
CA ASN A 343 30.14 -2.43 1.04
C ASN A 343 30.05 -2.94 -0.43
N GLY A 344 30.75 -2.30 -1.37
CA GLY A 344 30.92 -2.80 -2.74
C GLY A 344 31.12 -1.71 -3.81
N SER A 345 31.93 -1.97 -4.84
CA SER A 345 32.39 -0.94 -5.81
C SER A 345 31.29 -0.36 -6.72
N GLU A 346 30.29 -1.15 -7.09
CA GLU A 346 29.16 -0.70 -7.91
C GLU A 346 28.08 -0.01 -7.05
N GLY A 347 27.76 -0.59 -5.89
CA GLY A 347 26.85 0.00 -4.90
C GLY A 347 27.35 1.36 -4.41
N GLN A 348 28.65 1.50 -4.14
CA GLN A 348 29.25 2.76 -3.72
C GLN A 348 29.14 3.86 -4.79
N LYS A 349 29.25 3.53 -6.08
CA LYS A 349 29.07 4.52 -7.15
C LYS A 349 27.64 5.04 -7.23
N MET A 350 26.66 4.14 -7.12
CA MET A 350 25.25 4.51 -7.10
C MET A 350 24.94 5.39 -5.88
N MET A 351 25.38 4.95 -4.69
CA MET A 351 25.24 5.69 -3.43
C MET A 351 25.88 7.08 -3.52
N ASN A 352 27.15 7.18 -3.93
CA ASN A 352 27.82 8.47 -4.12
C ASN A 352 27.10 9.39 -5.10
N SER A 353 26.51 8.85 -6.17
CA SER A 353 25.71 9.63 -7.12
C SER A 353 24.42 10.16 -6.48
N MET A 354 23.75 9.36 -5.66
CA MET A 354 22.52 9.75 -4.96
C MET A 354 22.80 10.76 -3.86
N GLN A 355 23.85 10.55 -3.05
CA GLN A 355 24.33 11.53 -2.06
C GLN A 355 24.70 12.86 -2.71
N LYS A 356 25.37 12.84 -3.89
CA LYS A 356 25.68 14.07 -4.64
C LYS A 356 24.41 14.81 -5.04
N GLN A 357 23.35 14.11 -5.47
CA GLN A 357 22.06 14.73 -5.81
C GLN A 357 21.39 15.35 -4.57
N ILE A 358 21.39 14.65 -3.44
CA ILE A 358 20.82 15.15 -2.18
C ILE A 358 21.60 16.39 -1.70
N PHE A 359 22.94 16.36 -1.78
CA PHE A 359 23.78 17.50 -1.43
C PHE A 359 23.47 18.72 -2.32
N MET A 360 23.37 18.53 -3.64
CA MET A 360 23.02 19.59 -4.59
C MET A 360 21.65 20.20 -4.28
N GLY A 361 20.60 19.39 -4.10
CA GLY A 361 19.28 19.91 -3.79
C GLY A 361 19.22 20.62 -2.44
N THR A 362 19.96 20.14 -1.43
CA THR A 362 20.09 20.85 -0.15
C THR A 362 20.79 22.20 -0.31
N LEU A 363 21.83 22.28 -1.15
CA LEU A 363 22.51 23.54 -1.47
C LEU A 363 21.57 24.54 -2.15
N GLU A 364 20.74 24.08 -3.10
CA GLU A 364 19.73 24.90 -3.78
C GLU A 364 18.67 25.42 -2.79
N LEU A 365 18.24 24.61 -1.82
CA LEU A 365 17.36 25.04 -0.73
C LEU A 365 18.00 26.12 0.15
N VAL A 366 19.29 25.97 0.49
CA VAL A 366 20.04 26.99 1.24
C VAL A 366 20.10 28.29 0.44
N GLN A 367 20.40 28.23 -0.86
CA GLN A 367 20.43 29.41 -1.72
C GLN A 367 19.07 30.10 -1.76
N TYR A 368 17.99 29.35 -1.95
CA TYR A 368 16.65 29.91 -2.00
C TYR A 368 16.19 30.52 -0.67
N SER A 369 16.61 29.93 0.46
CA SER A 369 16.31 30.49 1.79
C SER A 369 16.83 31.92 1.97
N MET A 370 17.92 32.29 1.29
CA MET A 370 18.45 33.66 1.31
C MET A 370 17.50 34.65 0.62
N GLU A 371 16.82 34.22 -0.45
CA GLU A 371 15.77 35.02 -1.10
C GLU A 371 14.49 35.09 -0.25
N LEU A 372 14.15 34.01 0.45
CA LEU A 372 13.05 34.03 1.43
C LEU A 372 13.29 35.05 2.54
N LYS A 373 14.53 35.17 3.04
CA LYS A 373 14.91 36.15 4.08
C LYS A 373 14.71 37.62 3.66
N LYS A 374 14.77 37.90 2.36
CA LYS A 374 14.52 39.23 1.79
C LYS A 374 13.02 39.53 1.67
N THR A 375 12.20 38.51 1.41
CA THR A 375 10.79 38.66 1.02
C THR A 375 9.81 38.44 2.16
N ARG A 376 10.11 37.52 3.09
CA ARG A 376 9.26 37.19 4.23
C ARG A 376 9.62 37.99 5.49
N LYS A 377 8.64 38.20 6.37
CA LYS A 377 8.75 39.06 7.58
C LYS A 377 9.35 38.33 8.79
N ASP A 378 9.20 37.02 8.85
CA ASP A 378 9.60 36.12 9.93
C ASP A 378 11.07 35.71 9.88
N ARG A 379 11.96 36.70 9.90
CA ARG A 379 13.41 36.52 9.75
C ARG A 379 14.04 35.55 10.75
N ALA A 380 13.50 35.42 11.95
CA ALA A 380 13.99 34.50 12.97
C ALA A 380 13.78 33.03 12.55
N LEU A 381 12.56 32.66 12.14
CA LEU A 381 12.24 31.31 11.66
C LEU A 381 13.00 30.96 10.37
N ILE A 382 13.23 31.95 9.50
CA ILE A 382 14.05 31.74 8.30
C ILE A 382 15.52 31.46 8.68
N SER A 383 16.03 32.12 9.72
CA SER A 383 17.37 31.82 10.24
C SER A 383 17.45 30.41 10.81
N GLU A 384 16.43 29.98 11.55
CA GLU A 384 16.35 28.61 12.06
C GLU A 384 16.29 27.58 10.92
N TYR A 385 15.47 27.84 9.89
CA TYR A 385 15.41 27.03 8.68
C TYR A 385 16.77 26.93 7.98
N GLN A 386 17.48 28.06 7.84
CA GLN A 386 18.84 28.13 7.30
C GLN A 386 19.81 27.26 8.10
N ASP A 387 19.79 27.40 9.42
CA ASP A 387 20.68 26.65 10.31
C ASP A 387 20.44 25.14 10.21
N LYS A 388 19.17 24.72 10.13
CA LYS A 388 18.80 23.30 9.93
C LYS A 388 19.26 22.78 8.56
N LEU A 389 19.05 23.52 7.48
CA LEU A 389 19.54 23.12 6.16
C LEU A 389 21.07 23.00 6.12
N LEU A 390 21.79 23.93 6.76
CA LEU A 390 23.24 23.88 6.85
C LEU A 390 23.72 22.71 7.71
N GLU A 391 23.02 22.38 8.78
CA GLU A 391 23.28 21.19 9.59
C GLU A 391 23.07 19.91 8.76
N ALA A 392 21.96 19.79 8.04
CA ALA A 392 21.69 18.67 7.13
C ALA A 392 22.79 18.56 6.06
N MET A 393 23.13 19.66 5.41
CA MET A 393 24.17 19.72 4.37
C MET A 393 25.53 19.29 4.91
N ASN A 394 25.90 19.69 6.13
CA ASN A 394 27.14 19.24 6.79
C ASN A 394 27.12 17.72 7.03
N LYS A 395 26.01 17.16 7.52
CA LYS A 395 25.86 15.72 7.74
C LYS A 395 25.97 14.93 6.43
N ILE A 396 25.32 15.40 5.36
CA ILE A 396 25.43 14.79 4.02
C ILE A 396 26.86 14.88 3.48
N ALA A 397 27.51 16.04 3.65
CA ALA A 397 28.89 16.25 3.19
C ALA A 397 29.89 15.29 3.83
N SER A 398 29.64 14.85 5.08
CA SER A 398 30.52 13.92 5.77
C SER A 398 30.65 12.56 5.04
N GLY A 399 29.63 12.14 4.28
CA GLY A 399 29.64 10.93 3.46
C GLY A 399 30.27 11.08 2.06
N LEU A 400 30.53 12.30 1.61
CA LEU A 400 30.95 12.58 0.23
C LEU A 400 32.47 12.82 0.10
N PRO A 401 33.10 12.34 -0.99
CA PRO A 401 34.46 12.74 -1.35
C PRO A 401 34.56 14.24 -1.60
N ASP A 402 35.69 14.87 -1.23
CA ASP A 402 35.88 16.31 -1.40
C ASP A 402 35.78 16.77 -2.86
N SER A 403 36.18 15.92 -3.82
CA SER A 403 36.01 16.20 -5.25
C SER A 403 34.55 16.34 -5.66
N ALA A 404 33.63 15.57 -5.06
CA ALA A 404 32.21 15.67 -5.32
C ALA A 404 31.61 16.95 -4.73
N LYS A 405 32.06 17.35 -3.54
CA LYS A 405 31.68 18.63 -2.90
C LYS A 405 32.11 19.82 -3.76
N ILE A 406 33.37 19.83 -4.22
CA ILE A 406 33.91 20.91 -5.08
C ILE A 406 33.10 21.01 -6.38
N GLN A 407 32.85 19.88 -7.04
CA GLN A 407 32.03 19.87 -8.27
C GLN A 407 30.62 20.43 -8.03
N ALA A 408 29.99 20.08 -6.91
CA ALA A 408 28.67 20.58 -6.54
C ALA A 408 28.65 22.11 -6.42
N PHE A 409 29.62 22.69 -5.71
CA PHE A 409 29.74 24.15 -5.61
C PHE A 409 29.99 24.84 -6.95
N ILE A 410 30.83 24.25 -7.82
CA ILE A 410 31.09 24.77 -9.17
C ILE A 410 29.81 24.75 -10.01
N SER A 411 29.06 23.64 -9.99
CA SER A 411 27.82 23.50 -10.76
C SER A 411 26.72 24.47 -10.32
N ALA A 412 26.68 24.86 -9.04
CA ALA A 412 25.72 25.82 -8.50
C ALA A 412 26.04 27.29 -8.83
N GLY A 413 27.15 27.57 -9.54
CA GLY A 413 27.46 28.89 -10.11
C GLY A 413 27.64 30.02 -9.10
N SER A 414 27.83 29.72 -7.81
CA SER A 414 27.87 30.72 -6.74
C SER A 414 29.23 30.74 -6.05
N PRO A 415 29.75 31.93 -5.66
CA PRO A 415 30.79 31.98 -4.63
C PRO A 415 30.23 31.30 -3.38
N MET A 416 31.04 30.45 -2.73
CA MET A 416 30.69 29.80 -1.46
C MET A 416 29.92 30.80 -0.58
N PRO A 417 28.64 30.54 -0.23
CA PRO A 417 27.91 31.42 0.68
C PRO A 417 28.79 31.71 1.90
N ILE A 418 28.90 32.97 2.31
CA ILE A 418 29.76 33.39 3.43
C ILE A 418 29.48 32.56 4.70
N ILE A 419 28.24 32.08 4.85
CA ILE A 419 27.80 31.19 5.93
C ILE A 419 28.48 29.79 5.90
N ILE A 420 28.94 29.35 4.73
CA ILE A 420 29.68 28.09 4.52
C ILE A 420 31.17 28.25 4.87
N ALA A 421 31.71 29.48 4.88
CA ALA A 421 33.11 29.73 5.24
C ALA A 421 33.39 29.56 6.74
N GLU A 422 32.36 29.66 7.60
CA GLU A 422 32.50 29.57 9.06
C GLU A 422 32.38 28.12 9.61
N LYS A 423 32.04 27.13 8.79
CA LYS A 423 31.94 25.71 9.19
C LYS A 423 32.77 24.84 8.23
N PRO A 424 33.67 23.95 8.70
CA PRO A 424 34.57 23.23 7.80
C PRO A 424 33.83 22.10 7.09
N PHE A 425 33.37 22.36 5.86
CA PHE A 425 32.82 21.34 4.95
C PHE A 425 33.90 20.45 4.32
N PHE A 426 35.15 20.89 4.39
CA PHE A 426 36.33 20.22 3.84
C PHE A 426 37.25 19.81 4.98
N ASN A 427 37.73 18.56 4.94
CA ASN A 427 38.85 18.13 5.77
C ASN A 427 40.15 18.65 5.15
N ALA A 428 40.30 19.98 5.10
CA ALA A 428 41.59 20.57 4.78
C ALA A 428 42.46 20.54 6.05
N PRO A 429 43.70 20.02 6.01
CA PRO A 429 44.66 20.37 7.05
C PRO A 429 44.80 21.91 7.04
N PRO A 430 45.03 22.53 8.21
CA PRO A 430 45.22 23.97 8.26
C PRO A 430 46.35 24.33 7.30
N ILE A 431 46.06 25.23 6.36
CA ILE A 431 47.11 25.87 5.58
C ILE A 431 47.86 26.73 6.58
N GLU A 432 48.98 26.23 7.09
CA GLU A 432 49.94 27.04 7.81
C GLU A 432 50.38 28.17 6.87
N MET A 433 50.04 29.40 7.24
CA MET A 433 50.53 30.62 6.60
C MET A 433 51.96 30.92 7.02
#